data_AF-A0A965VDC1-F1
#
_entry.id   AF-A0A965VDC1-F1
#
_cell.length_a   1.000
_cell.length_b   1.000
_cell.length_c   1.000
_cell.angle_alpha   90.00
_cell.angle_beta   90.00
_cell.angle_gamma   90.00
#
_symmetry.space_group_name_H-M   'P 1'
#
loop_
_entity.id
_entity.type
_entity.pdbx_description
1 polymer ?
#
loop_
_entity_poly.entity_id
_entity_poly.type
_entity_poly.pdbx_seq_one_letter_code
_entity_poly.pdbx_strand_id
1 'polypeptide(L)'
;PVAFIGPEEIHPMLAREKFIAGMLGVPYIPITPTFPWLGPAGLIPLPSKWFIHILPPIDLSEYGPDAEKDRVLVYRLAQKVKNQIQEVIVEQLKNRRSIWFG
;
A
#
# COMPACT_ATOMS: atom_id res chain seq x y z
N PRO A 1 -15.25 -0.43 -1.08
CA PRO A 1 -13.90 -0.99 -0.73
C PRO A 1 -12.86 -0.47 -1.73
N VAL A 2 -11.62 -0.26 -1.32
CA VAL A 2 -10.57 0.26 -2.20
C VAL A 2 -9.31 -0.58 -2.05
N ALA A 3 -8.74 -1.02 -3.17
CA ALA A 3 -7.43 -1.68 -3.22
C ALA A 3 -6.40 -0.72 -3.84
N PHE A 4 -5.31 -0.47 -3.13
CA PHE A 4 -4.13 0.27 -3.59
C PHE A 4 -3.00 -0.71 -3.83
N ILE A 5 -2.36 -0.65 -5.00
CA ILE A 5 -1.30 -1.59 -5.40
C ILE A 5 -0.13 -0.80 -5.98
N GLY A 6 1.10 -1.08 -5.54
CA GLY A 6 2.33 -0.44 -6.01
C GLY A 6 2.84 0.83 -5.30
N PRO A 7 2.13 1.54 -4.40
CA PRO A 7 2.71 2.70 -3.72
C PRO A 7 3.86 2.34 -2.76
N GLU A 8 3.95 1.08 -2.33
CA GLU A 8 5.06 0.56 -1.53
C GLU A 8 6.39 0.42 -2.31
N GLU A 9 6.36 0.47 -3.64
CA GLU A 9 7.54 0.23 -4.48
C GLU A 9 8.33 1.51 -4.87
N ILE A 10 7.80 2.70 -4.54
CA ILE A 10 8.37 4.01 -4.94
C ILE A 10 9.79 4.20 -4.41
N HIS A 11 10.03 3.69 -3.20
CA HIS A 11 11.33 3.75 -2.56
C HIS A 11 11.65 2.39 -1.96
N PRO A 12 12.58 1.61 -2.55
CA PRO A 12 13.18 0.48 -1.86
C PRO A 12 14.08 1.03 -0.75
N MET A 13 13.46 1.54 0.32
CA MET A 13 14.16 2.05 1.48
C MET A 13 14.72 0.86 2.26
N LEU A 14 16.04 0.71 2.25
CA LEU A 14 16.72 -0.33 3.02
C LEU A 14 16.78 0.05 4.50
N ALA A 15 16.99 1.33 4.80
CA ALA A 15 17.00 1.86 6.15
C ALA A 15 16.68 3.37 6.19
N ARG A 16 16.27 3.84 7.37
CA ARG A 16 16.11 5.26 7.70
C ARG A 16 17.19 5.67 8.69
N GLU A 17 18.15 6.45 8.24
CA GLU A 17 19.16 7.04 9.11
C GLU A 17 18.56 8.28 9.78
N LYS A 18 18.69 8.39 11.11
CA LYS A 18 18.10 9.48 11.91
C LYS A 18 19.13 10.28 12.70
N PHE A 19 20.32 9.75 12.92
CA PHE A 19 21.33 10.36 13.77
C PHE A 19 22.05 11.50 13.04
N ILE A 20 22.50 11.25 11.80
CA ILE A 20 23.07 12.27 10.91
C ILE A 20 21.96 13.21 10.42
N ALA A 21 20.76 12.67 10.16
CA ALA A 21 19.59 13.46 9.79
C ALA A 21 19.25 14.56 10.81
N GLY A 22 19.30 14.22 12.11
CA GLY A 22 19.06 15.16 13.20
C GLY A 22 20.09 16.30 13.26
N MET A 23 21.34 16.05 12.86
CA MET A 23 22.36 17.09 12.77
C MET A 23 22.16 18.03 11.57
N LEU A 24 21.52 17.54 10.50
CA LEU A 24 21.23 18.30 9.28
C LEU A 24 19.84 18.97 9.28
N GLY A 25 19.05 18.79 10.35
CA GLY A 25 17.71 19.38 10.46
C GLY A 25 16.65 18.74 9.55
N VAL A 26 16.90 17.53 9.04
CA VAL A 26 15.97 16.78 8.18
C VAL A 26 15.39 15.56 8.93
N PRO A 27 14.14 15.14 8.66
CA PRO A 27 13.45 14.14 9.47
C PRO A 27 14.09 12.74 9.42
N TYR A 28 14.73 12.39 8.30
CA TYR A 28 15.56 11.21 8.12
C TYR A 28 16.36 11.35 6.83
N ILE A 29 17.45 10.60 6.71
CA ILE A 29 18.17 10.41 5.46
C ILE A 29 17.83 9.01 4.92
N PRO A 30 17.29 8.90 3.70
CA PRO A 30 16.93 7.61 3.13
C PRO A 30 18.20 6.84 2.72
N ILE A 31 18.36 5.60 3.18
CA ILE A 31 19.38 4.69 2.64
C ILE A 31 18.69 3.80 1.61
N THR A 32 19.06 3.98 0.34
CA THR A 32 18.56 3.21 -0.80
C THR A 32 19.74 2.45 -1.43
N PRO A 33 19.52 1.50 -2.36
CA PRO A 33 20.64 0.84 -3.04
C PRO A 33 21.59 1.80 -3.77
N THR A 34 21.09 2.97 -4.18
CA THR A 34 21.82 3.99 -4.95
C THR A 34 22.34 5.14 -4.10
N PHE A 35 21.73 5.40 -2.93
CA PHE A 35 22.16 6.43 -1.98
C PHE A 35 22.83 5.81 -0.75
N PRO A 36 24.02 6.26 -0.33
CA PRO A 36 24.64 7.55 -0.64
C PRO A 36 25.67 7.54 -1.79
N TRP A 37 25.98 6.39 -2.38
CA TRP A 37 27.08 6.25 -3.36
C TRP A 37 26.96 7.16 -4.58
N LEU A 38 25.74 7.41 -5.09
CA LEU A 38 25.50 8.31 -6.22
C LEU A 38 25.17 9.75 -5.78
N GLY A 39 25.33 10.09 -4.50
CA GLY A 39 24.96 11.39 -3.96
C GLY A 39 23.49 11.73 -4.21
N PRO A 40 23.13 13.00 -4.49
CA PRO A 40 21.75 13.42 -4.76
C PRO A 40 21.06 12.66 -5.91
N ALA A 41 21.80 12.15 -6.89
CA ALA A 41 21.22 11.34 -7.96
C ALA A 41 20.66 10.00 -7.46
N GLY A 42 21.15 9.49 -6.32
CA GLY A 42 20.59 8.31 -5.64
C GLY A 42 19.24 8.55 -4.95
N LEU A 43 18.80 9.80 -4.87
CA LEU A 43 17.47 10.17 -4.35
C LEU A 43 16.38 10.15 -5.43
N ILE A 44 16.74 9.92 -6.70
CA ILE A 44 15.77 9.80 -7.78
C ILE A 44 14.91 8.56 -7.53
N PRO A 45 13.58 8.71 -7.34
CA PRO A 45 12.69 7.57 -7.14
C PRO A 45 12.69 6.69 -8.39
N LEU A 46 12.61 5.37 -8.18
CA LEU A 46 12.41 4.46 -9.29
C LEU A 46 10.99 4.66 -9.83
N PRO A 47 10.76 4.56 -11.15
CA PRO A 47 9.43 4.67 -11.72
C PRO A 47 8.58 3.49 -11.23
N SER A 48 7.64 3.78 -10.33
CA SER A 48 6.66 2.84 -9.80
C SER A 48 5.29 3.07 -10.47
N LYS A 49 4.63 2.02 -10.91
CA LYS A 49 3.25 2.09 -11.41
C LYS A 49 2.29 1.83 -10.26
N TRP A 50 1.29 2.70 -10.07
CA TRP A 50 0.25 2.50 -9.04
C TRP A 50 -1.10 2.26 -9.69
N PHE A 51 -1.87 1.39 -9.06
CA PHE A 51 -3.25 1.10 -9.46
C PHE A 51 -4.16 1.31 -8.24
N ILE A 52 -5.30 1.96 -8.49
CA ILE A 52 -6.34 2.18 -7.50
C ILE A 52 -7.60 1.50 -8.05
N HIS A 53 -8.04 0.45 -7.38
CA HIS A 53 -9.26 -0.26 -7.73
C HIS A 53 -10.35 0.10 -6.74
N ILE A 54 -11.39 0.77 -7.25
CA ILE A 54 -12.60 1.09 -6.49
C ILE A 54 -13.59 -0.04 -6.73
N LEU A 55 -13.89 -0.80 -5.68
CA LEU A 55 -14.83 -1.91 -5.73
C LEU A 55 -16.27 -1.39 -5.50
N PRO A 56 -17.28 -2.15 -5.96
CA PRO A 56 -18.68 -1.86 -5.65
C PRO A 56 -18.91 -1.62 -4.15
N PRO A 57 -19.86 -0.73 -3.81
CA PRO A 57 -20.20 -0.46 -2.41
C PRO A 57 -20.70 -1.73 -1.72
N ILE A 58 -20.48 -1.80 -0.41
CA ILE A 58 -21.05 -2.86 0.41
C ILE A 58 -22.48 -2.46 0.74
N ASP A 59 -23.44 -3.26 0.29
CA ASP A 59 -24.83 -3.06 0.67
C ASP A 59 -25.04 -3.49 2.13
N LEU A 60 -25.59 -2.57 2.92
CA LEU A 60 -25.92 -2.77 4.33
C LEU A 60 -27.41 -2.54 4.61
N SER A 61 -28.23 -2.31 3.57
CA SER A 61 -29.65 -1.95 3.69
C SER A 61 -30.50 -3.04 4.34
N GLU A 62 -30.08 -4.30 4.24
CA GLU A 62 -30.76 -5.46 4.83
C GLU A 62 -30.52 -5.61 6.34
N TYR A 63 -29.59 -4.83 6.93
CA TYR A 63 -29.24 -4.94 8.34
C TYR A 63 -30.01 -3.92 9.19
N GLY A 64 -30.64 -4.40 10.27
CA GLY A 64 -31.33 -3.54 11.22
C GLY A 64 -30.38 -2.67 12.07
N PRO A 65 -30.93 -1.69 12.82
CA PRO A 65 -30.14 -0.71 13.59
C PRO A 65 -29.41 -1.27 14.82
N ASP A 66 -29.58 -2.56 15.14
CA ASP A 66 -28.85 -3.27 16.21
C ASP A 66 -27.79 -4.26 15.67
N ALA A 67 -27.65 -4.35 14.33
CA ALA A 67 -26.76 -5.30 13.67
C ALA A 67 -25.28 -5.11 14.05
N GLU A 68 -24.89 -3.91 14.44
CA GLU A 68 -23.54 -3.58 14.91
C GLU A 68 -23.19 -4.26 16.25
N LYS A 69 -24.20 -4.66 17.03
CA LYS A 69 -23.99 -5.36 18.32
C LYS A 69 -23.73 -6.86 18.11
N ASP A 70 -24.11 -7.40 16.96
CA ASP A 70 -23.80 -8.78 16.60
C ASP A 70 -22.33 -8.87 16.13
N ARG A 71 -21.46 -9.26 17.06
CA ARG A 71 -20.02 -9.43 16.80
C ARG A 71 -19.74 -10.46 15.69
N VAL A 72 -20.59 -11.48 15.55
CA VAL A 72 -20.42 -12.52 14.52
C VAL A 72 -20.75 -11.95 13.15
N LEU A 73 -21.82 -11.18 13.05
CA LEU A 73 -22.20 -10.50 11.81
C LEU A 73 -21.12 -9.49 11.38
N VAL A 74 -20.70 -8.62 12.28
CA VAL A 74 -19.65 -7.61 12.01
C VAL A 74 -18.36 -8.29 11.56
N TYR A 75 -17.94 -9.35 12.26
CA TYR A 75 -16.75 -10.11 11.88
C TYR A 75 -16.89 -10.72 10.48
N ARG A 76 -18.04 -11.32 10.17
CA ARG A 76 -18.31 -11.91 8.85
C ARG A 76 -18.26 -10.87 7.74
N LEU A 77 -18.88 -9.70 7.95
CA LEU A 77 -18.83 -8.58 7.01
C LEU A 77 -17.40 -8.08 6.79
N ALA A 78 -16.62 -7.93 7.87
CA ALA A 78 -15.21 -7.54 7.78
C ALA A 78 -14.38 -8.56 6.97
N GLN A 79 -14.57 -9.86 7.21
CA GLN A 79 -13.90 -10.90 6.43
C GLN A 79 -14.33 -10.89 4.96
N LYS A 80 -15.61 -10.65 4.66
CA LYS A 80 -16.11 -10.52 3.28
C LYS A 80 -15.41 -9.37 2.56
N VAL A 81 -15.34 -8.19 3.17
CA VAL A 81 -14.66 -7.02 2.59
C VAL A 81 -13.17 -7.30 2.38
N LYS A 82 -12.52 -7.92 3.38
CA LYS A 82 -11.11 -8.31 3.29
C LYS A 82 -10.86 -9.26 2.10
N ASN A 83 -11.69 -10.29 1.96
CA ASN A 83 -11.56 -11.27 0.88
C ASN A 83 -11.76 -10.63 -0.49
N GLN A 84 -12.75 -9.75 -0.66
CA GLN A 84 -12.96 -9.03 -1.92
C GLN A 84 -11.75 -8.17 -2.31
N ILE A 85 -11.17 -7.44 -1.36
CA ILE A 85 -9.95 -6.67 -1.61
C ILE A 85 -8.78 -7.61 -1.96
N GLN A 86 -8.63 -8.72 -1.23
CA GLN A 86 -7.56 -9.67 -1.46
C GLN A 86 -7.65 -10.35 -2.83
N GLU A 87 -8.85 -10.71 -3.28
CA GLU A 87 -9.08 -11.28 -4.61
C GLU A 87 -8.63 -10.32 -5.71
N VAL A 88 -9.05 -9.04 -5.61
CA VAL A 88 -8.62 -8.00 -6.56
C VAL A 88 -7.09 -7.84 -6.55
N ILE A 89 -6.47 -7.78 -5.36
CA ILE A 89 -5.01 -7.69 -5.26
C ILE A 89 -4.34 -8.90 -5.94
N VAL A 90 -4.80 -10.12 -5.66
CA VAL A 90 -4.23 -11.35 -6.24
C VAL A 90 -4.41 -11.39 -7.75
N GLU A 91 -5.57 -10.98 -8.27
CA GLU A 91 -5.82 -10.90 -9.71
C GLU A 91 -4.90 -9.89 -10.39
N GLN A 92 -4.76 -8.69 -9.81
CA GLN A 92 -3.88 -7.66 -10.34
C GLN A 92 -2.40 -8.05 -10.27
N LEU A 93 -1.98 -8.75 -9.22
CA LEU A 93 -0.62 -9.31 -9.13
C LEU A 93 -0.36 -10.37 -10.20
N LYS A 94 -1.35 -11.21 -10.54
CA LYS A 94 -1.22 -12.21 -11.63
C LYS A 94 -1.12 -11.56 -13.01
N ASN A 95 -1.81 -10.44 -13.22
CA ASN A 95 -1.79 -9.72 -14.49
C ASN A 95 -0.52 -8.88 -14.68
N ARG A 96 0.32 -8.76 -13.65
CA ARG A 96 1.58 -8.04 -13.70
C ARG A 96 2.67 -8.90 -14.36
N ARG A 97 3.06 -8.60 -15.60
CA ARG A 97 4.18 -9.23 -16.31
C ARG A 97 5.54 -8.60 -15.95
N SER A 98 5.60 -7.36 -15.44
CA SER A 98 6.87 -6.72 -15.06
C SER A 98 6.71 -5.47 -14.19
N ILE A 99 7.64 -5.30 -13.24
CA ILE A 99 7.79 -4.08 -12.43
C ILE A 99 7.94 -2.83 -13.32
N TRP A 100 8.54 -3.01 -14.50
CA TRP A 100 8.81 -1.96 -15.49
C TRP A 100 7.83 -1.97 -16.68
N PHE A 101 7.49 -3.16 -17.21
CA PHE A 101 6.77 -3.29 -18.49
C PHE A 101 5.30 -3.70 -18.39
N GLY A 102 4.75 -3.86 -17.17
CA GLY A 102 3.34 -4.19 -16.96
C GLY A 102 3.20 -5.65 -16.68
#